data_AF-A0A8K0GIT0-F1
#
_entry.id   AF-A0A8K0GIT0-F1
#
_cell.length_a   1.000
_cell.length_b   1.000
_cell.length_c   1.000
_cell.angle_alpha   90.00
_cell.angle_beta   90.00
_cell.angle_gamma   90.00
#
_symmetry.space_group_name_H-M   'P 1'
#
loop_
_entity.id
_entity.type
_entity.pdbx_description
1 polymer ?
#
loop_
_entity_poly.entity_id
_entity_poly.type
_entity_poly.pdbx_seq_one_letter_code
_entity_poly.pdbx_strand_id
1 'polypeptide(L)'
;KEKILQLHPDLAGKLADLGKLSSESTEEQKSAGLDKLSTEDKSNLTKFNEMYKEKFGFPFVICVKENKFVAILNSIEHRLNNDKNQEVATGTEEVKKISRIRIFQIVKH
;
A
#
# COMPACT_ATOMS: atom_id res chain seq x y z
N LYS A 1 -6.68 -9.20 13.70
CA LYS A 1 -6.37 -8.90 12.29
C LYS A 1 -6.23 -7.39 12.08
N GLU A 2 -7.22 -6.59 12.49
CA GLU A 2 -7.21 -5.12 12.35
C GLU A 2 -5.99 -4.41 12.96
N LYS A 3 -5.53 -4.82 14.16
CA LYS A 3 -4.31 -4.23 14.78
C LYS A 3 -3.06 -4.33 13.89
N ILE A 4 -2.91 -5.38 13.09
CA ILE A 4 -1.77 -5.54 12.18
C ILE A 4 -1.88 -4.53 11.02
N LEU A 5 -3.11 -4.28 10.55
CA LEU A 5 -3.38 -3.29 9.50
C LEU A 5 -3.14 -1.86 10.01
N GLN A 6 -3.52 -1.57 11.26
CA GLN A 6 -3.30 -0.26 11.88
C GLN A 6 -1.84 0.11 12.10
N LEU A 7 -0.97 -0.90 12.32
CA LEU A 7 0.47 -0.70 12.49
C LEU A 7 1.22 -0.59 11.15
N HIS A 8 0.55 -0.84 10.03
CA HIS A 8 1.18 -0.72 8.72
C HIS A 8 1.29 0.76 8.33
N PRO A 9 2.47 1.22 7.86
CA PRO A 9 2.59 2.59 7.34
C PRO A 9 1.70 2.73 6.11
N ASP A 10 1.07 3.90 5.96
CA ASP A 10 0.22 4.16 4.81
C ASP A 10 1.04 4.35 3.54
N LEU A 11 0.40 4.06 2.41
CA LEU A 11 1.06 4.17 1.12
C LEU A 11 1.44 5.63 0.82
N ALA A 12 0.60 6.60 1.21
CA ALA A 12 0.87 8.02 1.08
C ALA A 12 2.06 8.49 1.93
N GLY A 13 2.18 8.07 3.20
CA GLY A 13 3.34 8.37 4.05
C GLY A 13 4.60 7.72 3.52
N LYS A 14 4.54 6.48 3.01
CA LYS A 14 5.65 5.86 2.28
C LYS A 14 6.05 6.62 1.01
N LEU A 15 5.12 7.35 0.37
CA LEU A 15 5.40 8.20 -0.78
C LEU A 15 5.92 9.58 -0.37
N ALA A 16 5.51 10.10 0.79
CA ALA A 16 6.08 11.33 1.36
C ALA A 16 7.53 11.08 1.84
N ASP A 17 7.79 9.89 2.38
CA ASP A 17 9.11 9.43 2.79
C ASP A 17 10.00 8.99 1.62
N LEU A 18 9.53 9.04 0.35
CA LEU A 18 10.32 8.72 -0.85
C LEU A 18 11.66 9.48 -0.92
N GLY A 19 11.77 10.66 -0.29
CA GLY A 19 13.01 11.40 -0.18
C GLY A 19 13.98 10.89 0.90
N LYS A 20 13.60 9.90 1.71
CA LYS A 20 14.27 9.47 2.96
C LYS A 20 14.37 7.95 3.16
N LEU A 21 13.92 7.12 2.22
CA LEU A 21 13.87 5.66 2.37
C LEU A 21 15.20 4.94 2.08
N SER A 22 15.38 3.75 2.70
CA SER A 22 16.52 2.85 2.47
C SER A 22 16.47 2.20 1.07
N SER A 23 17.62 1.75 0.58
CA SER A 23 17.84 1.19 -0.77
C SER A 23 16.81 0.13 -1.18
N GLU A 24 16.47 -0.78 -0.26
CA GLU A 24 15.49 -1.85 -0.51
C GLU A 24 14.08 -1.32 -0.77
N SER A 25 13.62 -0.30 -0.03
CA SER A 25 12.28 0.29 -0.25
C SER A 25 12.20 1.05 -1.57
N THR A 26 13.30 1.68 -2.00
CA THR A 26 13.39 2.40 -3.28
C THR A 26 13.22 1.45 -4.47
N GLU A 27 13.74 0.23 -4.41
CA GLU A 27 13.58 -0.76 -5.49
C GLU A 27 12.14 -1.31 -5.57
N GLU A 28 11.50 -1.60 -4.43
CA GLU A 28 10.10 -2.05 -4.42
C GLU A 28 9.18 -0.99 -5.04
N GLN A 29 9.45 0.29 -4.78
CA GLN A 29 8.63 1.40 -5.27
C GLN A 29 8.88 1.75 -6.74
N LYS A 30 10.14 1.67 -7.20
CA LYS A 30 10.46 1.77 -8.64
C LYS A 30 9.75 0.69 -9.45
N SER A 31 9.68 -0.53 -8.92
CA SER A 31 8.99 -1.64 -9.62
C SER A 31 7.49 -1.38 -9.81
N ALA A 32 6.87 -0.62 -8.90
CA ALA A 32 5.47 -0.22 -8.95
C ALA A 32 5.21 1.05 -9.80
N GLY A 33 6.26 1.72 -10.28
CA GLY A 33 6.20 2.98 -11.02
C GLY A 33 5.85 4.20 -10.15
N LEU A 34 6.05 4.08 -8.83
CA LEU A 34 5.71 5.13 -7.87
C LEU A 34 6.72 6.30 -7.85
N ASP A 35 7.89 6.12 -8.47
CA ASP A 35 8.94 7.13 -8.64
C ASP A 35 8.57 8.19 -9.71
N LYS A 36 7.59 7.90 -10.57
CA LYS A 36 7.18 8.76 -11.70
C LYS A 36 5.84 9.48 -11.46
N LEU A 37 5.33 9.46 -10.24
CA LEU A 37 4.04 10.07 -9.94
C LEU A 37 4.09 11.58 -10.05
N SER A 38 3.09 12.15 -10.74
CA SER A 38 2.87 13.58 -10.75
C SER A 38 2.45 14.06 -9.34
N THR A 39 2.58 15.37 -9.09
CA THR A 39 2.09 15.98 -7.84
C THR A 39 0.59 15.76 -7.65
N GLU A 40 -0.17 15.72 -8.75
CA GLU A 40 -1.61 15.46 -8.74
C GLU A 40 -1.93 14.02 -8.33
N ASP A 41 -1.19 13.04 -8.88
CA ASP A 41 -1.33 11.63 -8.50
C ASP A 41 -1.04 11.39 -7.02
N LYS A 42 -0.02 12.06 -6.48
CA LYS A 42 0.31 12.00 -5.05
C LYS A 42 -0.81 12.60 -4.20
N SER A 43 -1.38 13.72 -4.61
CA SER A 43 -2.52 14.36 -3.93
C SER A 43 -3.76 13.45 -3.93
N ASN A 44 -4.08 12.83 -5.06
CA ASN A 44 -5.19 11.89 -5.18
C ASN A 44 -5.00 10.67 -4.29
N LEU A 45 -3.79 10.09 -4.26
CA LEU A 45 -3.47 8.99 -3.35
C LEU A 45 -3.62 9.38 -1.87
N THR A 46 -3.21 10.59 -1.48
CA THR A 46 -3.38 11.07 -0.11
C THR A 46 -4.87 11.13 0.25
N LYS A 47 -5.69 11.76 -0.59
CA LYS A 47 -7.14 11.85 -0.39
C LYS A 47 -7.79 10.47 -0.30
N PHE A 48 -7.45 9.55 -1.20
CA PHE A 48 -8.00 8.19 -1.16
C PHE A 48 -7.57 7.43 0.10
N ASN A 49 -6.33 7.61 0.58
CA ASN A 49 -5.89 7.01 1.84
C ASN A 49 -6.63 7.58 3.04
N GLU A 50 -6.92 8.88 3.06
CA GLU A 50 -7.71 9.52 4.12
C GLU A 50 -9.14 8.97 4.13
N MET A 51 -9.83 8.98 2.99
CA MET A 51 -11.18 8.42 2.86
C MET A 51 -11.23 6.94 3.29
N TYR A 52 -10.22 6.18 2.92
CA TYR A 52 -10.13 4.77 3.27
C TYR A 52 -9.92 4.56 4.78
N LYS A 53 -9.05 5.37 5.42
CA LYS A 53 -8.85 5.35 6.88
C LYS A 53 -10.13 5.75 7.61
N GLU A 54 -10.83 6.77 7.15
CA GLU A 54 -12.11 7.20 7.74
C GLU A 54 -13.16 6.10 7.66
N LYS A 55 -13.29 5.42 6.51
CA LYS A 55 -14.28 4.36 6.33
C LYS A 55 -13.96 3.10 7.14
N PHE A 56 -12.71 2.63 7.11
CA PHE A 56 -12.35 1.31 7.61
C PHE A 56 -11.60 1.31 8.95
N GLY A 57 -11.03 2.44 9.36
CA GLY A 57 -10.27 2.58 10.61
C GLY A 57 -8.84 2.02 10.56
N PHE A 58 -8.31 1.79 9.37
CA PHE A 58 -6.94 1.34 9.12
C PHE A 58 -6.46 1.83 7.73
N PRO A 59 -5.14 1.97 7.50
CA PRO A 59 -4.60 2.43 6.22
C PRO A 59 -4.83 1.41 5.10
N PHE A 60 -4.87 1.90 3.86
CA PHE A 60 -4.93 1.05 2.69
C PHE A 60 -3.61 0.27 2.55
N VAL A 61 -3.73 -1.06 2.52
CA VAL A 61 -2.58 -1.97 2.35
C VAL A 61 -2.71 -2.71 1.01
N ILE A 62 -1.67 -2.65 0.19
CA ILE A 62 -1.52 -3.41 -1.05
C ILE A 62 -0.06 -3.80 -1.28
N CYS A 63 0.16 -4.97 -1.87
CA CYS A 63 1.48 -5.43 -2.30
C CYS A 63 1.93 -4.67 -3.56
N VAL A 64 2.71 -3.61 -3.37
CA VAL A 64 3.19 -2.75 -4.47
C VAL A 64 4.08 -3.50 -5.48
N LYS A 65 4.80 -4.54 -5.06
CA LYS A 65 5.62 -5.36 -5.97
C LYS A 65 4.80 -6.14 -7.00
N GLU A 66 3.55 -6.41 -6.70
CA GLU A 66 2.63 -7.13 -7.61
C GLU A 66 1.71 -6.18 -8.37
N ASN A 67 1.74 -4.87 -8.09
CA ASN A 67 0.77 -3.91 -8.59
C ASN A 67 1.43 -2.65 -9.14
N LYS A 68 1.06 -2.26 -10.37
CA LYS A 68 1.42 -0.96 -10.93
C LYS A 68 0.52 0.13 -10.36
N PHE A 69 0.98 1.38 -10.38
CA PHE A 69 0.22 2.53 -9.88
C PHE A 69 -1.25 2.61 -10.32
N VAL A 70 -1.55 2.42 -11.61
CA VAL A 70 -2.94 2.42 -12.11
C VAL A 70 -3.79 1.31 -11.46
N ALA A 71 -3.20 0.13 -11.26
CA ALA A 71 -3.89 -0.97 -10.58
C ALA A 71 -4.11 -0.68 -9.09
N ILE A 72 -3.19 0.06 -8.44
CA ILE A 72 -3.33 0.53 -7.07
C ILE A 72 -4.52 1.49 -6.95
N LEU A 73 -4.65 2.46 -7.86
CA LEU A 73 -5.78 3.39 -7.90
C LEU A 73 -7.12 2.66 -8.13
N ASN A 74 -7.19 1.80 -9.13
CA ASN A 74 -8.40 1.02 -9.37
C ASN A 74 -8.75 0.12 -8.18
N SER A 75 -7.73 -0.41 -7.48
CA SER A 75 -7.93 -1.22 -6.28
C SER A 75 -8.46 -0.41 -5.12
N ILE A 76 -7.99 0.83 -4.89
CA ILE A 76 -8.49 1.66 -3.79
C ILE A 76 -9.94 2.06 -4.04
N GLU A 77 -10.28 2.45 -5.28
CA GLU A 77 -11.66 2.79 -5.66
C GLU A 77 -12.60 1.58 -5.52
N HIS A 78 -12.20 0.41 -6.02
CA HIS A 78 -13.00 -0.80 -5.88
C HIS A 78 -13.18 -1.20 -4.40
N ARG A 79 -12.09 -1.19 -3.62
CA ARG A 79 -12.10 -1.61 -2.21
C ARG A 79 -12.83 -0.60 -1.31
N LEU A 80 -12.89 0.67 -1.70
CA LEU A 80 -13.76 1.65 -1.04
C LEU A 80 -15.24 1.27 -1.10
N ASN A 81 -15.67 0.41 -2.03
CA ASN A 81 -17.05 -0.09 -2.08
C ASN A 81 -17.29 -1.33 -1.21
N ASN A 82 -16.25 -1.94 -0.64
CA ASN A 82 -16.38 -3.14 0.20
C ASN A 82 -17.01 -2.83 1.58
N ASP A 83 -17.55 -3.88 2.20
CA ASP A 83 -17.87 -3.90 3.62
C ASP A 83 -16.62 -4.09 4.48
N LYS A 84 -16.67 -3.61 5.72
CA LYS A 84 -15.52 -3.65 6.64
C LYS A 84 -14.95 -5.07 6.83
N ASN A 85 -15.80 -6.09 6.93
CA ASN A 85 -15.33 -7.48 7.10
C ASN A 85 -14.57 -8.01 5.87
N GLN A 86 -15.07 -7.70 4.66
CA GLN A 86 -14.39 -8.05 3.42
C GLN A 86 -13.04 -7.34 3.33
N GLU A 87 -12.99 -6.09 3.79
CA GLU A 87 -11.80 -5.28 3.70
C GLU A 87 -10.71 -5.70 4.70
N VAL A 88 -11.10 -6.09 5.91
CA VAL A 88 -10.17 -6.68 6.88
C VAL A 88 -9.58 -7.98 6.34
N ALA A 89 -10.39 -8.81 5.67
CA ALA A 89 -9.90 -10.04 5.03
C ALA A 89 -8.91 -9.71 3.90
N THR A 90 -9.30 -8.81 3.00
CA THR A 90 -8.49 -8.39 1.84
C THR A 90 -7.16 -7.76 2.26
N GLY A 91 -7.20 -6.79 3.18
CA GLY A 91 -5.99 -6.17 3.73
C GLY A 91 -5.07 -7.17 4.42
N THR A 92 -5.62 -8.16 5.12
CA THR A 92 -4.80 -9.22 5.76
C THR A 92 -4.08 -10.08 4.72
N GLU A 93 -4.73 -10.41 3.60
CA GLU A 93 -4.09 -11.17 2.52
C GLU A 93 -2.97 -10.35 1.85
N GLU A 94 -3.17 -9.06 1.66
CA GLU A 94 -2.12 -8.17 1.14
C GLU A 94 -0.90 -8.11 2.09
N VAL A 95 -1.12 -8.05 3.41
CA VAL A 95 -0.02 -8.15 4.39
C VAL A 95 0.72 -9.48 4.25
N LYS A 96 0.01 -10.61 4.12
CA LYS A 96 0.66 -11.92 3.94
C LYS A 96 1.53 -11.99 2.68
N LYS A 97 1.08 -11.41 1.58
CA LYS A 97 1.87 -11.31 0.34
C LYS A 97 3.16 -10.51 0.57
N ILE A 98 3.05 -9.35 1.21
CA ILE A 98 4.22 -8.52 1.56
C ILE A 98 5.19 -9.29 2.46
N SER A 99 4.70 -9.95 3.51
CA SER A 99 5.51 -10.77 4.41
C SER A 99 6.20 -11.91 3.68
N ARG A 100 5.50 -12.61 2.77
CA ARG A 100 6.06 -13.71 1.97
C ARG A 100 7.22 -13.24 1.09
N ILE A 101 7.06 -12.11 0.41
CA ILE A 101 8.10 -11.54 -0.44
C ILE A 101 9.32 -11.15 0.40
N ARG A 102 9.12 -10.51 1.55
CA ARG A 102 10.21 -10.13 2.46
C ARG A 102 10.98 -11.35 2.98
N ILE A 103 10.29 -12.39 3.42
CA ILE A 103 10.92 -13.64 3.85
C ILE A 103 11.74 -14.24 2.69
N PHE A 104 11.18 -14.26 1.48
CA PHE A 104 11.89 -14.79 0.32
C PHE A 104 13.14 -14.00 -0.04
N GLN A 105 13.14 -12.67 0.15
CA GLN A 105 14.34 -11.84 -0.04
C GLN A 105 15.42 -12.16 0.99
N ILE A 106 15.05 -12.38 2.26
CA ILE A 106 16.00 -12.74 3.31
C ILE A 106 16.62 -14.12 3.06
N VAL A 107 15.82 -15.10 2.62
CA VAL A 107 16.27 -16.49 2.40
C VAL A 107 17.10 -16.64 1.12
N LYS A 108 16.96 -15.74 0.15
CA LYS A 108 17.76 -15.75 -1.09
C LYS A 108 19.17 -15.17 -0.94
N HIS A 109 19.48 -14.54 0.20
CA HIS A 109 20.82 -14.11 0.57
C HIS A 109 21.57 -15.23 1.29
#